data_AF-X1BZB7-F1
#
_entry.id   AF-X1BZB7-F1
#
_cell.length_a   1.000
_cell.length_b   1.000
_cell.length_c   1.000
_cell.angle_alpha   90.00
_cell.angle_beta   90.00
_cell.angle_gamma   90.00
#
_symmetry.space_group_name_H-M   'P 1'
#
loop_
_entity.id
_entity.type
_entity.pdbx_description
1 polymer ?
#
loop_
_entity_poly.entity_id
_entity_poly.type
_entity_poly.pdbx_seq_one_letter_code
_entity_poly.pdbx_strand_id
1 'polypeptide(L)'
;SELDAGVFNFVVKPIVSSFYKYWTDKDAKVGTTEQIRLGLDSARNLILNGGYTEEKFNEIIDKTFKSYLENDQTTRQCKKTHKNYSRLEAVSKKLLISQVKEALILLGIKEDVKTYNDLSRATYKTKEKAYQALIVQLDLNEAGIKIVEEDDNILKVAVGKNFITTTLRKGFDLTKQKLIDELDEIFY
;
A
#
# COMPACT_ATOMS: atom_id res chain seq x y z
N SER A 1 11.58 -33.65 14.89
CA SER A 1 11.03 -34.39 16.05
C SER A 1 9.54 -34.06 16.17
N GLU A 2 8.66 -34.98 16.60
CA GLU A 2 7.26 -34.62 16.97
C GLU A 2 7.20 -33.49 18.02
N LEU A 3 8.25 -33.39 18.84
CA LEU A 3 8.50 -32.30 19.77
C LEU A 3 8.61 -30.92 19.09
N ASP A 4 9.25 -30.81 17.91
CA ASP A 4 9.39 -29.54 17.18
C ASP A 4 8.06 -29.08 16.58
N ALA A 5 7.27 -30.03 16.08
CA ALA A 5 5.92 -29.78 15.58
C ALA A 5 4.96 -29.38 16.72
N GLY A 6 5.13 -29.98 17.90
CA GLY A 6 4.39 -29.64 19.12
C GLY A 6 4.70 -28.23 19.65
N VAL A 7 5.97 -27.85 19.72
CA VAL A 7 6.39 -26.49 20.16
C VAL A 7 6.00 -25.43 19.12
N PHE A 8 6.13 -25.72 17.82
CA PHE A 8 5.68 -24.83 16.75
C PHE A 8 4.16 -24.57 16.85
N ASN A 9 3.35 -25.61 17.04
CA ASN A 9 1.89 -25.44 17.15
C ASN A 9 1.46 -24.76 18.46
N PHE A 10 2.14 -25.00 19.58
CA PHE A 10 1.74 -24.46 20.88
C PHE A 10 2.20 -23.01 21.09
N VAL A 11 3.37 -22.62 20.58
CA VAL A 11 3.95 -21.29 20.83
C VAL A 11 3.85 -20.38 19.60
N VAL A 12 4.19 -20.88 18.40
CA VAL A 12 4.27 -20.02 17.20
C VAL A 12 2.88 -19.68 16.69
N LYS A 13 1.95 -20.64 16.66
CA LYS A 13 0.59 -20.42 16.13
C LYS A 13 -0.21 -19.36 16.90
N PRO A 14 -0.23 -19.31 18.25
CA PRO A 14 -0.91 -18.24 18.98
C PRO A 14 -0.23 -16.87 18.80
N ILE A 15 1.10 -16.81 18.74
CA ILE A 15 1.84 -15.55 18.51
C ILE A 15 1.51 -15.01 17.12
N VAL A 16 1.58 -15.85 16.10
CA VAL A 16 1.24 -15.49 14.71
C VAL A 16 -0.23 -15.10 14.60
N SER A 17 -1.15 -15.84 15.23
CA SER A 17 -2.59 -15.52 15.20
C SER A 17 -2.91 -14.22 15.91
N SER A 18 -2.26 -13.96 17.05
CA SER A 18 -2.40 -12.71 17.80
C SER A 18 -1.79 -11.54 17.04
N PHE A 19 -0.63 -11.74 16.39
CA PHE A 19 -0.03 -10.78 15.48
C PHE A 19 -1.01 -10.45 14.35
N TYR A 20 -1.54 -11.46 13.65
CA TYR A 20 -2.50 -11.24 12.56
C TYR A 20 -3.74 -10.51 13.02
N LYS A 21 -4.37 -10.93 14.13
CA LYS A 21 -5.58 -10.32 14.66
C LYS A 21 -5.36 -8.85 15.07
N TYR A 22 -4.30 -8.59 15.83
CA TYR A 22 -3.94 -7.22 16.20
C TYR A 22 -3.63 -6.37 14.96
N TRP A 23 -2.86 -6.94 14.02
CA TRP A 23 -2.47 -6.30 12.78
C TRP A 23 -3.67 -5.94 11.89
N THR A 24 -4.64 -6.84 11.72
CA THR A 24 -5.84 -6.58 10.90
C THR A 24 -6.84 -5.65 11.58
N ASP A 25 -7.16 -5.87 12.85
CA ASP A 25 -8.25 -5.16 13.54
C ASP A 25 -7.88 -3.72 13.95
N LYS A 26 -6.59 -3.44 14.19
CA LYS A 26 -6.15 -2.17 14.79
C LYS A 26 -5.21 -1.37 13.89
N ASP A 27 -4.24 -2.05 13.27
CA ASP A 27 -3.10 -1.36 12.67
C ASP A 27 -3.24 -1.14 11.16
N ALA A 28 -3.57 -2.20 10.40
CA ALA A 28 -3.62 -2.16 8.94
C ALA A 28 -4.73 -1.23 8.44
N LYS A 29 -5.96 -1.38 8.93
CA LYS A 29 -7.10 -0.56 8.49
C LYS A 29 -6.89 0.92 8.80
N VAL A 30 -6.41 1.25 10.00
CA VAL A 30 -6.19 2.63 10.42
C VAL A 30 -5.08 3.28 9.61
N GLY A 31 -3.91 2.62 9.50
CA GLY A 31 -2.78 3.18 8.77
C GLY A 31 -3.06 3.33 7.27
N THR A 32 -3.70 2.34 6.64
CA THR A 32 -4.07 2.45 5.21
C THR A 32 -5.09 3.56 4.98
N THR A 33 -6.09 3.71 5.85
CA THR A 33 -7.06 4.82 5.75
C THR A 33 -6.36 6.17 5.85
N GLU A 34 -5.38 6.30 6.76
CA GLU A 34 -4.60 7.52 6.93
C GLU A 34 -3.69 7.80 5.73
N GLN A 35 -3.03 6.78 5.15
CA GLN A 35 -2.25 6.94 3.91
C GLN A 35 -3.12 7.42 2.74
N ILE A 36 -4.33 6.88 2.59
CA ILE A 36 -5.32 7.34 1.60
C ILE A 36 -5.69 8.80 1.86
N ARG A 37 -6.00 9.16 3.10
CA ARG A 37 -6.34 10.53 3.50
C ARG A 37 -5.21 11.50 3.16
N LEU A 38 -3.97 11.17 3.49
CA LEU A 38 -2.79 11.98 3.20
C LEU A 38 -2.58 12.18 1.69
N GLY A 39 -2.80 11.14 0.89
CA GLY A 39 -2.75 11.24 -0.57
C GLY A 39 -3.81 12.18 -1.14
N LEU A 40 -5.06 12.03 -0.69
CA LEU A 40 -6.20 12.87 -1.10
C LEU A 40 -6.03 14.33 -0.66
N ASP A 41 -5.63 14.57 0.59
CA ASP A 41 -5.42 15.91 1.13
C ASP A 41 -4.25 16.61 0.41
N SER A 42 -3.19 15.87 0.07
CA SER A 42 -2.08 16.39 -0.73
C SER A 42 -2.55 16.83 -2.12
N ALA A 43 -3.34 16.00 -2.81
CA ALA A 43 -3.91 16.34 -4.10
C ALA A 43 -4.89 17.53 -4.02
N ARG A 44 -5.75 17.56 -3.01
CA ARG A 44 -6.67 18.68 -2.75
C ARG A 44 -5.92 19.99 -2.52
N ASN A 45 -4.85 19.98 -1.73
CA ASN A 45 -4.02 21.15 -1.46
C ASN A 45 -3.33 21.69 -2.73
N LEU A 46 -2.97 20.80 -3.66
CA LEU A 46 -2.42 21.20 -4.96
C LEU A 46 -3.49 21.89 -5.82
N ILE A 47 -4.73 21.39 -5.84
CA ILE A 47 -5.82 21.92 -6.69
C ILE A 47 -6.40 23.24 -6.16
N LEU A 48 -6.61 23.38 -4.84
CA LEU A 48 -7.26 24.56 -4.23
C LEU A 48 -6.52 25.89 -4.51
N ASN A 49 -5.29 25.83 -5.00
CA ASN A 49 -4.47 26.99 -5.33
C ASN A 49 -4.48 27.35 -6.82
N GLY A 50 -5.48 26.88 -7.59
CA GLY A 50 -5.61 27.18 -9.02
C GLY A 50 -4.64 26.40 -9.92
N GLY A 51 -4.05 25.32 -9.39
CA GLY A 51 -3.01 24.51 -10.05
C GLY A 51 -1.72 24.42 -9.23
N TYR A 52 -0.75 23.68 -9.77
CA TYR A 52 0.55 23.46 -9.12
C TYR A 52 1.69 23.41 -10.13
N THR A 53 2.88 23.84 -9.70
CA THR A 53 4.15 23.60 -10.42
C THR A 53 4.77 22.29 -9.96
N GLU A 54 5.75 21.77 -10.71
CA GLU A 54 6.51 20.60 -10.29
C GLU A 54 7.24 20.83 -8.96
N GLU A 55 7.79 22.03 -8.70
CA GLU A 55 8.41 22.31 -7.40
C GLU A 55 7.40 22.20 -6.26
N LYS A 56 6.20 22.76 -6.43
CA LYS A 56 5.15 22.70 -5.41
C LYS A 56 4.65 21.28 -5.18
N PHE A 57 4.57 20.47 -6.24
CA PHE A 57 4.26 19.05 -6.13
C PHE A 57 5.30 18.35 -5.26
N ASN A 58 6.58 18.51 -5.58
CA ASN A 58 7.69 17.89 -4.85
C ASN A 58 7.73 18.35 -3.38
N GLU A 59 7.48 19.63 -3.12
CA GLU A 59 7.41 20.17 -1.75
C GLU A 59 6.28 19.52 -0.93
N ILE A 60 5.09 19.34 -1.52
CA ILE A 60 3.99 18.65 -0.85
C ILE A 60 4.32 17.19 -0.59
N ILE A 61 4.94 16.50 -1.55
CA ILE A 61 5.38 15.11 -1.35
C ILE A 61 6.37 15.03 -0.18
N ASP A 62 7.38 15.88 -0.14
CA ASP A 62 8.41 15.87 0.90
C ASP A 62 7.83 16.18 2.29
N LYS A 63 6.90 17.13 2.39
CA LYS A 63 6.21 17.46 3.65
C LYS A 63 5.32 16.32 4.14
N THR A 64 4.60 15.66 3.23
CA THR A 64 3.67 14.57 3.56
C THR A 64 4.39 13.25 3.84
N PHE A 65 5.55 13.01 3.21
CA PHE A 65 6.17 11.69 3.16
C PHE A 65 6.47 11.10 4.54
N LYS A 66 6.92 11.92 5.50
CA LYS A 66 7.19 11.44 6.86
C LYS A 66 5.94 10.85 7.51
N SER A 67 4.83 11.59 7.52
CA SER A 67 3.56 11.12 8.09
C SER A 67 2.97 9.95 7.32
N TYR A 68 3.16 9.92 5.99
CA TYR A 68 2.78 8.77 5.17
C TYR A 68 3.52 7.50 5.59
N LEU A 69 4.83 7.61 5.79
CA LEU A 69 5.70 6.50 6.19
C LEU A 69 5.43 6.03 7.63
N GLU A 70 5.06 6.95 8.53
CA GLU A 70 4.65 6.62 9.90
C GLU A 70 3.37 5.77 9.96
N ASN A 71 2.53 5.86 8.92
CA ASN A 71 1.30 5.07 8.78
C ASN A 71 1.47 3.82 7.88
N ASP A 72 2.62 3.69 7.21
CA ASP A 72 2.95 2.55 6.37
C ASP A 72 3.22 1.30 7.21
N GLN A 73 2.40 0.27 6.99
CA GLN A 73 2.44 -0.94 7.81
C GLN A 73 3.75 -1.70 7.67
N THR A 74 4.24 -1.85 6.44
CA THR A 74 5.51 -2.53 6.16
C THR A 74 6.66 -1.82 6.87
N THR A 75 6.71 -0.49 6.76
CA THR A 75 7.74 0.34 7.38
C THR A 75 7.69 0.26 8.90
N ARG A 76 6.51 0.32 9.51
CA ARG A 76 6.36 0.17 10.97
C ARG A 76 6.89 -1.17 11.48
N GLN A 77 6.77 -2.23 10.69
CA GLN A 77 7.27 -3.56 11.06
C GLN A 77 8.75 -3.79 10.70
N CYS A 78 9.39 -2.84 10.01
CA CYS A 78 10.80 -2.93 9.59
C CYS A 78 11.76 -2.17 10.51
N LYS A 79 12.97 -2.70 10.69
CA LYS A 79 14.08 -2.08 11.41
C LYS A 79 14.68 -0.97 10.55
N LYS A 80 14.61 0.27 11.04
CA LYS A 80 15.14 1.45 10.33
C LYS A 80 16.65 1.41 10.09
N THR A 81 17.38 0.66 10.92
CA THR A 81 18.84 0.47 10.83
C THR A 81 19.26 -0.60 9.81
N HIS A 82 18.30 -1.30 9.19
CA HIS A 82 18.60 -2.37 8.24
C HIS A 82 19.11 -1.80 6.91
N LYS A 83 20.11 -2.47 6.28
CA LYS A 83 20.71 -2.03 5.00
C LYS A 83 19.70 -1.83 3.86
N ASN A 84 18.62 -2.62 3.86
CA ASN A 84 17.57 -2.55 2.83
C ASN A 84 16.46 -1.53 3.15
N TYR A 85 16.47 -0.89 4.33
CA TYR A 85 15.39 -0.01 4.75
C TYR A 85 15.28 1.25 3.88
N SER A 86 16.41 1.84 3.45
CA SER A 86 16.40 2.99 2.53
C SER A 86 15.78 2.67 1.16
N ARG A 87 15.94 1.42 0.68
CA ARG A 87 15.26 0.94 -0.54
C ARG A 87 13.75 0.87 -0.33
N LEU A 88 13.30 0.40 0.84
CA LEU A 88 11.89 0.37 1.19
C LEU A 88 11.31 1.79 1.23
N GLU A 89 11.98 2.74 1.88
CA GLU A 89 11.55 4.14 1.92
C GLU A 89 11.46 4.75 0.51
N ALA A 90 12.44 4.48 -0.35
CA ALA A 90 12.41 4.97 -1.73
C ALA A 90 11.22 4.42 -2.53
N VAL A 91 10.83 3.16 -2.31
CA VAL A 91 9.63 2.57 -2.92
C VAL A 91 8.36 3.19 -2.35
N SER A 92 8.25 3.36 -1.03
CA SER A 92 7.10 4.02 -0.39
C SER A 92 6.92 5.46 -0.88
N LYS A 93 8.02 6.20 -1.14
CA LYS A 93 7.94 7.56 -1.69
C LYS A 93 7.36 7.55 -3.10
N LYS A 94 7.77 6.61 -3.95
CA LYS A 94 7.19 6.43 -5.29
C LYS A 94 5.71 6.07 -5.22
N LEU A 95 5.31 5.26 -4.23
CA LEU A 95 3.90 4.91 -4.02
C LEU A 95 3.06 6.14 -3.65
N LEU A 96 3.53 6.96 -2.71
CA LEU A 96 2.87 8.23 -2.38
C LEU A 96 2.75 9.13 -3.61
N ILE A 97 3.83 9.31 -4.39
CA ILE A 97 3.81 10.11 -5.62
C ILE A 97 2.73 9.59 -6.60
N SER A 98 2.67 8.27 -6.81
CA SER A 98 1.66 7.65 -7.66
C SER A 98 0.25 7.92 -7.13
N GLN A 99 0.01 7.73 -5.84
CA GLN A 99 -1.30 7.94 -5.22
C GLN A 99 -1.77 9.40 -5.31
N VAL A 100 -0.87 10.38 -5.09
CA VAL A 100 -1.21 11.80 -5.24
C VAL A 100 -1.53 12.13 -6.70
N LYS A 101 -0.78 11.60 -7.67
CA LYS A 101 -1.08 11.78 -9.11
C LYS A 101 -2.45 11.24 -9.48
N GLU A 102 -2.78 10.03 -9.04
CA GLU A 102 -4.10 9.43 -9.29
C GLU A 102 -5.23 10.22 -8.62
N ALA A 103 -5.02 10.66 -7.38
CA ALA A 103 -5.97 11.51 -6.66
C ALA A 103 -6.22 12.85 -7.36
N LEU A 104 -5.21 13.45 -7.99
CA LEU A 104 -5.36 14.68 -8.78
C LEU A 104 -6.27 14.47 -10.00
N ILE A 105 -6.14 13.33 -10.69
CA ILE A 105 -7.00 12.98 -11.83
C ILE A 105 -8.44 12.82 -11.33
N LEU A 106 -8.63 12.06 -10.25
CA LEU A 106 -9.92 11.79 -9.65
C LEU A 106 -10.63 13.08 -9.19
N LEU A 107 -9.92 13.97 -8.50
CA LEU A 107 -10.47 15.25 -8.04
C LEU A 107 -10.73 16.25 -9.17
N GLY A 108 -10.17 16.02 -10.36
CA GLY A 108 -10.40 16.83 -11.56
C GLY A 108 -11.70 16.50 -12.31
N ILE A 109 -12.42 15.45 -11.92
CA ILE A 109 -13.64 15.00 -12.59
C ILE A 109 -14.77 16.01 -12.35
N LYS A 110 -15.42 16.42 -13.46
CA LYS A 110 -16.57 17.34 -13.46
C LYS A 110 -17.88 16.65 -13.81
N GLU A 111 -17.82 15.35 -14.12
CA GLU A 111 -18.98 14.54 -14.46
C GLU A 111 -19.82 14.25 -13.20
N ASP A 112 -21.13 14.10 -13.36
CA ASP A 112 -22.04 13.67 -12.30
C ASP A 112 -21.82 12.17 -12.03
N VAL A 113 -21.14 11.85 -10.94
CA VAL A 113 -20.74 10.49 -10.56
C VAL A 113 -21.68 9.96 -9.47
N LYS A 114 -22.34 8.83 -9.74
CA LYS A 114 -23.34 8.23 -8.83
C LYS A 114 -22.88 6.93 -8.20
N THR A 115 -21.95 6.23 -8.85
CA THR A 115 -21.42 4.94 -8.38
C THR A 115 -19.90 4.90 -8.46
N TYR A 116 -19.31 3.91 -7.80
CA TYR A 116 -17.88 3.63 -7.91
C TYR A 116 -17.45 3.30 -9.34
N ASN A 117 -18.30 2.59 -10.10
CA ASN A 117 -18.01 2.25 -11.49
C ASN A 117 -18.04 3.52 -12.36
N ASP A 118 -19.00 4.42 -12.13
CA ASP A 118 -19.04 5.72 -12.81
C ASP A 118 -17.80 6.54 -12.49
N LEU A 119 -17.36 6.56 -11.23
CA LEU A 119 -16.14 7.27 -10.82
C LEU A 119 -14.93 6.73 -11.56
N SER A 120 -14.78 5.41 -11.61
CA SER A 120 -13.65 4.74 -12.25
C SER A 120 -13.64 4.99 -13.77
N ARG A 121 -14.81 4.87 -14.43
CA ARG A 121 -14.97 5.19 -15.86
C ARG A 121 -14.69 6.67 -16.13
N ALA A 122 -15.19 7.57 -15.28
CA ALA A 122 -14.96 9.01 -15.41
C ALA A 122 -13.47 9.38 -15.20
N THR A 123 -12.77 8.70 -14.29
CA THR A 123 -11.34 8.92 -14.01
C THR A 123 -10.48 8.45 -15.18
N TYR A 124 -10.66 7.20 -15.61
CA TYR A 124 -9.72 6.53 -16.50
C TYR A 124 -10.14 6.48 -17.96
N LYS A 125 -11.43 6.67 -18.25
CA LYS A 125 -12.06 6.62 -19.58
C LYS A 125 -12.06 5.26 -20.27
N THR A 126 -11.01 4.44 -20.10
CA THR A 126 -10.92 3.10 -20.69
C THR A 126 -10.36 2.09 -19.67
N LYS A 127 -10.67 0.80 -19.90
CA LYS A 127 -10.15 -0.31 -19.09
C LYS A 127 -8.62 -0.34 -19.09
N GLU A 128 -7.99 -0.10 -20.25
CA GLU A 128 -6.54 -0.14 -20.39
C GLU A 128 -5.87 0.93 -19.53
N LYS A 129 -6.43 2.15 -19.49
CA LYS A 129 -5.89 3.23 -18.65
C LYS A 129 -6.07 2.92 -17.16
N ALA A 130 -7.22 2.38 -16.78
CA ALA A 130 -7.45 1.94 -15.40
C ALA A 130 -6.48 0.81 -14.99
N TYR A 131 -6.26 -0.16 -15.89
CA TYR A 131 -5.30 -1.24 -15.69
C TYR A 131 -3.87 -0.72 -15.52
N GLN A 132 -3.43 0.22 -16.37
CA GLN A 132 -2.09 0.81 -16.26
C GLN A 132 -1.90 1.57 -14.95
N ALA A 133 -2.91 2.33 -14.50
CA ALA A 133 -2.85 3.02 -13.21
C ALA A 133 -2.81 2.03 -12.03
N LEU A 134 -3.63 0.97 -12.09
CA LEU A 134 -3.68 -0.08 -11.09
C LEU A 134 -2.35 -0.85 -11.00
N ILE A 135 -1.79 -1.28 -12.12
CA ILE A 135 -0.59 -2.13 -12.12
C ILE A 135 0.63 -1.38 -11.60
N VAL A 136 0.75 -0.07 -11.86
CA VAL A 136 1.83 0.75 -11.29
C VAL A 136 1.79 0.72 -9.76
N GLN A 137 0.61 0.87 -9.15
CA GLN A 137 0.49 0.80 -7.69
C GLN A 137 0.77 -0.61 -7.16
N LEU A 138 0.30 -1.65 -7.86
CA LEU A 138 0.55 -3.03 -7.47
C LEU A 138 2.03 -3.40 -7.57
N ASP A 139 2.72 -2.99 -8.62
CA ASP A 139 4.14 -3.26 -8.82
C ASP A 139 5.01 -2.55 -7.78
N LEU A 140 4.64 -1.34 -7.36
CA LEU A 140 5.31 -0.63 -6.27
C LEU A 140 5.10 -1.34 -4.92
N ASN A 141 3.88 -1.78 -4.62
CA ASN A 141 3.61 -2.59 -3.43
C ASN A 141 4.39 -3.92 -3.47
N GLU A 142 4.39 -4.59 -4.61
CA GLU A 142 5.13 -5.83 -4.84
C GLU A 142 6.64 -5.65 -4.64
N ALA A 143 7.21 -4.55 -5.12
CA ALA A 143 8.61 -4.20 -4.91
C ALA A 143 8.92 -4.02 -3.42
N GLY A 144 8.01 -3.40 -2.65
CA GLY A 144 8.12 -3.30 -1.19
C GLY A 144 8.14 -4.67 -0.51
N ILE A 145 7.24 -5.58 -0.92
CA ILE A 145 7.20 -6.96 -0.40
C ILE A 145 8.49 -7.71 -0.73
N LYS A 146 8.98 -7.60 -1.98
CA LYS A 146 10.23 -8.26 -2.41
C LYS A 146 11.43 -7.82 -1.58
N ILE A 147 11.53 -6.54 -1.21
CA ILE A 147 12.61 -6.04 -0.34
C ILE A 147 12.60 -6.74 1.03
N VAL A 148 11.41 -7.05 1.56
CA VAL A 148 11.25 -7.78 2.83
C VAL A 148 11.57 -9.25 2.66
N GLU A 149 11.19 -9.85 1.53
CA GLU A 149 11.48 -11.26 1.22
C GLU A 149 12.97 -11.53 0.93
N GLU A 150 13.69 -10.56 0.37
CA GLU A 150 15.13 -10.65 0.12
C GLU A 150 15.94 -10.83 1.42
N ASP A 151 15.51 -10.22 2.52
CA ASP A 151 16.16 -10.34 3.83
C ASP A 151 15.14 -10.08 4.95
N ASP A 152 14.51 -11.15 5.42
CA ASP A 152 13.45 -11.08 6.43
C ASP A 152 13.94 -10.57 7.80
N ASN A 153 15.25 -10.43 8.00
CA ASN A 153 15.84 -9.80 9.18
C ASN A 153 15.57 -8.31 9.27
N ILE A 154 15.10 -7.70 8.18
CA ILE A 154 14.53 -6.35 8.21
C ILE A 154 13.34 -6.28 9.16
N LEU A 155 12.57 -7.37 9.34
CA LEU A 155 11.42 -7.38 10.22
C LEU A 155 11.83 -7.28 11.71
N LYS A 156 11.03 -6.53 12.48
CA LYS A 156 11.18 -6.41 13.93
C LYS A 156 10.76 -7.68 14.68
N VAL A 157 9.84 -8.45 14.12
CA VAL A 157 9.39 -9.72 14.74
C VAL A 157 10.53 -10.72 14.77
N ALA A 158 10.74 -11.35 15.93
CA ALA A 158 11.86 -12.26 16.16
C ALA A 158 11.60 -13.67 15.59
N VAL A 159 10.33 -14.09 15.50
CA VAL A 159 9.93 -15.45 15.12
C VAL A 159 8.82 -15.43 14.07
N GLY A 160 8.67 -16.52 13.32
CA GLY A 160 7.57 -16.70 12.38
C GLY A 160 7.65 -15.85 11.10
N LYS A 161 8.76 -15.16 10.85
CA LYS A 161 8.95 -14.26 9.69
C LYS A 161 8.57 -14.90 8.36
N ASN A 162 9.13 -16.07 8.05
CA ASN A 162 8.80 -16.85 6.84
C ASN A 162 7.31 -17.14 6.69
N PHE A 163 6.61 -17.44 7.79
CA PHE A 163 5.18 -17.69 7.76
C PHE A 163 4.40 -16.40 7.46
N ILE A 164 4.78 -15.27 8.09
CA ILE A 164 4.07 -14.01 7.86
C ILE A 164 4.32 -13.49 6.45
N THR A 165 5.57 -13.54 5.96
CA THR A 165 5.91 -13.09 4.59
C THR A 165 5.20 -13.95 3.55
N THR A 166 5.21 -15.27 3.70
CA THR A 166 4.49 -16.19 2.78
C THR A 166 2.98 -15.93 2.77
N THR A 167 2.38 -15.71 3.94
CA THR A 167 0.93 -15.48 4.03
C THR A 167 0.56 -14.11 3.46
N LEU A 168 1.36 -13.06 3.72
CA LEU A 168 1.16 -11.73 3.14
C LEU A 168 1.34 -11.74 1.62
N ARG A 169 2.34 -12.47 1.10
CA ARG A 169 2.54 -12.68 -0.34
C ARG A 169 1.31 -13.29 -1.00
N LYS A 170 0.80 -14.40 -0.44
CA LYS A 170 -0.41 -15.05 -0.96
C LYS A 170 -1.63 -14.12 -0.91
N GLY A 171 -1.79 -13.35 0.18
CA GLY A 171 -2.86 -12.36 0.29
C GLY A 171 -2.75 -11.25 -0.75
N PHE A 172 -1.53 -10.76 -1.01
CA PHE A 172 -1.26 -9.78 -2.06
C PHE A 172 -1.59 -10.34 -3.45
N ASP A 173 -1.11 -11.54 -3.79
CA ASP A 173 -1.34 -12.15 -5.11
C ASP A 173 -2.84 -12.37 -5.38
N LEU A 174 -3.59 -12.83 -4.37
CA LEU A 174 -5.05 -12.97 -4.45
C LEU A 174 -5.76 -11.62 -4.64
N THR A 175 -5.33 -10.59 -3.92
CA THR A 175 -5.90 -9.23 -4.03
C THR A 175 -5.59 -8.61 -5.39
N LYS A 176 -4.36 -8.79 -5.89
CA LYS A 176 -3.91 -8.35 -7.21
C LYS A 176 -4.80 -8.94 -8.31
N GLN A 177 -5.04 -10.25 -8.28
CA GLN A 177 -5.91 -10.91 -9.26
C GLN A 177 -7.34 -10.36 -9.18
N LYS A 178 -7.92 -10.26 -7.97
CA LYS A 178 -9.27 -9.75 -7.76
C LYS A 178 -9.46 -8.33 -8.30
N LEU A 179 -8.52 -7.43 -8.01
CA LEU A 179 -8.58 -6.04 -8.49
C LEU A 179 -8.47 -5.95 -10.02
N ILE A 180 -7.70 -6.83 -10.65
CA ILE A 180 -7.60 -6.90 -12.12
C ILE A 180 -8.92 -7.40 -12.71
N ASP A 181 -9.51 -8.45 -12.13
CA ASP A 181 -10.80 -9.02 -12.59
C ASP A 181 -11.95 -8.01 -12.40
N GLU A 182 -11.94 -7.22 -11.33
CA GLU A 182 -12.92 -6.15 -11.08
C GLU A 182 -12.93 -5.09 -12.19
N LEU A 183 -11.82 -4.90 -12.94
CA LEU A 183 -11.81 -3.98 -14.09
C LEU A 183 -12.72 -4.45 -15.23
N ASP A 184 -12.91 -5.76 -15.40
CA ASP A 184 -13.89 -6.27 -16.36
C ASP A 184 -15.31 -5.89 -15.97
N GLU A 185 -15.65 -6.02 -14.68
CA GLU A 185 -16.99 -5.63 -14.18
C GLU A 185 -17.23 -4.12 -14.28
N ILE A 186 -16.20 -3.31 -14.04
CA ILE A 186 -16.28 -1.85 -14.10
C ILE A 186 -16.40 -1.35 -15.54
N PHE A 187 -15.78 -2.00 -16.52
CA PHE A 187 -15.71 -1.50 -17.91
C PHE A 187 -16.50 -2.32 -18.93
N TYR A 188 -17.30 -3.29 -18.48
CA TYR A 188 -18.37 -3.91 -19.26
C TYR A 188 -19.49 -2.92 -19.59
#